data_AF-A0A7S9GUE5-F1
#
_entry.id   AF-A0A7S9GUE5-F1
#
_cell.length_a   1.000
_cell.length_b   1.000
_cell.length_c   1.000
_cell.angle_alpha   90.00
_cell.angle_beta   90.00
_cell.angle_gamma   90.00
#
_symmetry.space_group_name_H-M   'P 1'
#
loop_
_entity.id
_entity.type
_entity.pdbx_description
1 polymer ?
#
loop_
_entity_poly.entity_id
_entity_poly.type
_entity_poly.pdbx_seq_one_letter_code
_entity_poly.pdbx_strand_id
1 'polypeptide(L)'
;MREYRGYSTERHGGKYVRRPLDGDQLEIRSVYLPRLDAAIDAFHAALEQIPAVPAAEITGPRWLREWLTRPVEIIDLDSAYARGAC
;
A
#
# COMPACT_ATOMS: atom_id res chain seq x y z
N MET A 1 19.44 4.75 -1.66
CA MET A 1 17.96 4.72 -1.49
C MET A 1 17.39 4.04 -2.70
N ARG A 2 16.60 2.96 -2.53
CA ARG A 2 16.00 2.24 -3.67
C ARG A 2 14.61 2.81 -3.91
N GLU A 3 14.36 3.25 -5.13
CA GLU A 3 13.08 3.83 -5.55
C GLU A 3 12.27 2.79 -6.32
N TYR A 4 10.96 2.81 -6.12
CA TYR A 4 10.03 1.96 -6.86
C TYR A 4 8.70 2.70 -7.06
N ARG A 5 8.33 2.99 -8.32
CA ARG A 5 7.11 3.73 -8.68
C ARG A 5 6.89 5.03 -7.88
N GLY A 6 7.95 5.79 -7.61
CA GLY A 6 7.84 7.03 -6.82
C GLY A 6 7.76 6.81 -5.31
N TYR A 7 8.07 5.61 -4.82
CA TYR A 7 8.24 5.32 -3.39
C TYR A 7 9.70 5.10 -3.06
N SER A 8 10.14 5.71 -1.95
CA SER A 8 11.38 5.36 -1.28
C SER A 8 11.26 4.03 -0.57
N THR A 9 12.36 3.27 -0.45
CA THR A 9 12.40 2.07 0.40
C THR A 9 13.47 2.23 1.48
N GLU A 10 13.05 2.07 2.73
CA GLU A 10 13.89 2.11 3.92
C GLU A 10 13.66 0.86 4.78
N ARG A 11 14.60 0.55 5.67
CA ARG A 11 14.45 -0.56 6.62
C ARG A 11 14.41 -0.01 8.03
N HIS A 12 13.32 -0.26 8.76
CA HIS A 12 13.10 0.25 10.11
C HIS A 12 12.47 -0.85 10.99
N GLY A 13 13.04 -1.08 12.18
CA GLY A 13 12.50 -2.05 13.15
C GLY A 13 12.34 -3.48 12.59
N GLY A 14 13.21 -3.91 11.68
CA GLY A 14 13.13 -5.23 11.04
C GLY A 14 12.16 -5.34 9.85
N LYS A 15 11.38 -4.30 9.56
CA LYS A 15 10.49 -4.22 8.39
C LYS A 15 11.08 -3.36 7.28
N TYR A 16 10.68 -3.64 6.05
CA TYR A 16 10.78 -2.70 4.96
C TYR A 16 9.63 -1.71 5.05
N VAL A 17 9.91 -0.43 4.83
CA VAL A 17 8.96 0.68 4.84
C VAL A 17 9.06 1.39 3.50
N ARG A 18 7.92 1.69 2.90
CA ARG A 18 7.80 2.50 1.69
C ARG A 18 7.02 3.75 1.94
N ARG A 19 7.59 4.88 1.50
CA ARG A 19 6.98 6.22 1.59
C ARG A 19 6.95 6.86 0.21
N PRO A 20 5.82 7.45 -0.22
CA PRO A 20 5.75 8.28 -1.42
C PRO A 20 6.81 9.38 -1.39
N LEU A 21 7.34 9.73 -2.57
CA LEU A 21 8.30 10.82 -2.74
C LEU A 21 7.64 12.18 -2.96
N ASP A 22 6.31 12.21 -3.12
CA ASP A 22 5.51 13.44 -3.32
C ASP A 22 5.25 14.21 -2.01
N GLY A 23 5.72 13.69 -0.88
CA GLY A 23 5.55 14.30 0.44
C GLY A 23 4.28 13.85 1.17
N ASP A 24 3.53 12.90 0.63
CA ASP A 24 2.42 12.26 1.33
C ASP A 24 2.90 11.50 2.58
N GLN A 25 2.07 11.45 3.63
CA GLN A 25 2.40 10.86 4.92
C GLN A 25 2.17 9.33 4.97
N LEU A 26 1.74 8.72 3.86
CA LEU A 26 1.51 7.28 3.75
C LEU A 26 2.80 6.48 3.95
N GLU A 27 2.73 5.50 4.84
CA GLU A 27 3.73 4.48 5.05
C GLU A 27 3.13 3.10 4.78
N ILE A 28 3.73 2.36 3.86
CA ILE A 28 3.38 0.95 3.62
C ILE A 28 4.53 0.09 4.12
N ARG A 29 4.27 -0.84 5.03
CA ARG A 29 5.32 -1.64 5.68
C ARG A 29 5.03 -3.14 5.69
N SER A 30 6.10 -3.92 5.57
CA SER A 30 6.08 -5.38 5.53
C SER A 30 7.45 -5.94 5.90
N VAL A 31 7.51 -7.11 6.55
CA VAL A 31 8.78 -7.86 6.68
C VAL A 31 9.23 -8.47 5.35
N TYR A 32 8.32 -8.57 4.38
CA TYR A 32 8.56 -9.22 3.09
C TYR A 32 8.48 -8.21 1.93
N LEU A 33 9.62 -7.96 1.28
CA LEU A 33 9.75 -6.95 0.21
C LEU A 33 8.85 -7.22 -1.01
N PRO A 34 8.72 -8.46 -1.54
CA PRO A 34 7.81 -8.71 -2.66
C PRO A 34 6.34 -8.41 -2.36
N ARG A 35 5.92 -8.51 -1.08
CA ARG A 35 4.58 -8.10 -0.66
C ARG A 35 4.39 -6.58 -0.75
N LEU A 36 5.44 -5.80 -0.49
CA LEU A 36 5.41 -4.35 -0.70
C LEU A 36 5.33 -4.01 -2.18
N ASP A 37 6.11 -4.66 -3.04
CA ASP A 37 6.03 -4.46 -4.50
C ASP A 37 4.60 -4.70 -4.99
N ALA A 38 4.02 -5.85 -4.66
CA ALA A 38 2.65 -6.18 -5.04
C ALA A 38 1.60 -5.20 -4.46
N ALA A 39 1.81 -4.71 -3.24
CA ALA A 39 0.90 -3.73 -2.64
C ALA A 39 0.96 -2.38 -3.36
N ILE A 40 2.16 -1.89 -3.70
CA ILE A 40 2.33 -0.64 -4.47
C ILE A 40 1.73 -0.78 -5.87
N ASP A 41 1.95 -1.91 -6.55
CA ASP A 41 1.32 -2.18 -7.85
C ASP A 41 -0.21 -2.16 -7.76
N ALA A 42 -0.80 -2.84 -6.76
CA ALA A 42 -2.24 -2.85 -6.56
C ALA A 42 -2.79 -1.45 -6.24
N PHE A 43 -2.06 -0.68 -5.44
CA PHE A 43 -2.43 0.67 -5.06
C PHE A 43 -2.46 1.62 -6.28
N HIS A 44 -1.41 1.59 -7.10
CA HIS A 44 -1.37 2.36 -8.35
C HIS A 44 -2.52 1.99 -9.28
N ALA A 45 -2.74 0.69 -9.52
CA ALA A 45 -3.81 0.23 -10.39
C ALA A 45 -5.21 0.63 -9.89
N ALA A 46 -5.41 0.72 -8.58
CA ALA A 46 -6.66 1.18 -8.00
C ALA A 46 -6.85 2.69 -8.13
N LEU A 47 -5.81 3.49 -7.89
CA LEU A 47 -5.88 4.95 -8.01
C LEU A 47 -6.16 5.40 -9.45
N GLU A 48 -5.67 4.67 -10.45
CA GLU A 48 -5.97 4.92 -11.87
C GLU A 48 -7.47 4.74 -12.23
N GLN A 49 -8.22 4.00 -11.42
CA GLN A 49 -9.66 3.76 -11.63
C GLN A 49 -10.54 4.83 -10.97
N ILE A 50 -9.99 5.67 -10.10
CA ILE A 50 -10.74 6.71 -9.36
C ILE A 50 -10.72 8.02 -10.15
N PRO A 51 -11.84 8.77 -10.22
CA PRO A 51 -13.13 8.54 -9.56
C PRO A 51 -14.12 7.70 -10.39
N ALA A 52 -13.70 7.12 -11.52
CA ALA A 52 -14.60 6.43 -12.44
C ALA A 52 -15.26 5.18 -11.81
N VAL A 53 -14.57 4.49 -10.91
CA VAL A 53 -15.06 3.30 -10.20
C VAL A 53 -15.14 3.58 -8.70
N PRO A 54 -16.29 3.33 -8.03
CA PRO A 54 -16.39 3.44 -6.58
C PRO A 54 -15.40 2.52 -5.86
N ALA A 55 -14.83 2.97 -4.74
CA ALA A 55 -13.86 2.20 -3.96
C ALA A 55 -14.33 0.78 -3.57
N ALA A 56 -15.63 0.60 -3.36
CA ALA A 56 -16.24 -0.70 -3.06
C ALA A 56 -16.23 -1.68 -4.24
N GLU A 57 -16.17 -1.17 -5.47
CA GLU A 57 -16.21 -1.94 -6.72
C GLU A 57 -14.81 -2.19 -7.30
N ILE A 58 -13.77 -1.50 -6.79
CA ILE A 58 -12.39 -1.72 -7.21
C ILE A 58 -11.96 -3.15 -6.84
N THR A 59 -11.50 -3.89 -7.84
CA THR A 59 -10.98 -5.23 -7.65
C THR A 59 -9.60 -5.17 -6.99
N GLY A 60 -9.44 -5.88 -5.87
CA GLY A 60 -8.16 -5.94 -5.18
C GLY A 60 -8.26 -6.48 -3.75
N PRO A 61 -7.11 -6.50 -3.05
CA PRO A 61 -7.03 -6.90 -1.66
C PRO A 61 -8.00 -6.09 -0.79
N ARG A 62 -8.52 -6.72 0.27
CA ARG A 62 -9.47 -6.06 1.17
C ARG A 62 -8.84 -4.83 1.85
N TRP A 63 -7.57 -4.88 2.24
CA TRP A 63 -6.89 -3.73 2.85
C TRP A 63 -6.88 -2.49 1.95
N LEU A 64 -6.78 -2.68 0.63
CA LEU A 64 -6.74 -1.61 -0.34
C LEU A 64 -8.11 -0.93 -0.43
N ARG A 65 -9.19 -1.71 -0.55
CA ARG A 65 -10.57 -1.19 -0.56
C ARG A 65 -10.91 -0.45 0.74
N GLU A 66 -10.48 -0.98 1.88
CA GLU A 66 -10.64 -0.33 3.18
C GLU A 66 -9.91 1.02 3.21
N TRP A 67 -8.66 1.07 2.74
CA TRP A 67 -7.89 2.31 2.65
C TRP A 67 -8.52 3.33 1.70
N LEU A 68 -8.99 2.91 0.52
CA LEU A 68 -9.66 3.80 -0.45
C LEU A 68 -10.95 4.40 0.11
N THR A 69 -11.65 3.68 0.99
CA THR A 69 -12.86 4.16 1.67
C THR A 69 -12.52 5.07 2.85
N ARG A 70 -11.44 4.76 3.57
CA ARG A 70 -10.97 5.52 4.71
C ARG A 70 -9.44 5.52 4.74
N PRO A 71 -8.80 6.52 4.10
CA PRO A 71 -7.35 6.61 4.06
C PRO A 71 -6.76 6.69 5.47
N VAL A 72 -5.67 5.95 5.67
CA VAL A 72 -4.85 5.98 6.88
C VAL A 72 -3.40 6.19 6.50
N GLU A 73 -2.63 6.79 7.40
CA GLU A 73 -1.21 7.10 7.18
C GLU A 73 -0.32 5.87 7.23
N ILE A 74 -0.75 4.75 7.83
CA ILE A 74 0.08 3.56 7.98
C ILE A 74 -0.68 2.30 7.55
N ILE A 75 -0.13 1.59 6.57
CA ILE A 75 -0.59 0.29 6.10
C ILE A 75 0.44 -0.78 6.51
N ASP A 76 0.10 -1.59 7.51
CA ASP A 76 0.89 -2.75 7.92
C ASP A 76 0.39 -4.02 7.20
N LEU A 77 1.09 -4.38 6.11
CA LEU A 77 0.69 -5.49 5.25
C LEU A 77 0.80 -6.85 5.93
N ASP A 78 1.68 -7.01 6.91
CA ASP A 78 1.81 -8.25 7.67
C ASP A 78 0.57 -8.47 8.55
N SER A 79 0.10 -7.39 9.17
CA SER A 79 -1.12 -7.40 9.99
C SER A 79 -2.37 -7.61 9.12
N ALA A 80 -2.42 -6.97 7.94
CA ALA A 80 -3.50 -7.18 6.98
C ALA A 80 -3.53 -8.66 6.50
N TYR A 81 -2.37 -9.22 6.16
CA TYR A 81 -2.26 -10.63 5.74
C TYR A 81 -2.70 -11.59 6.85
N ALA A 82 -2.26 -11.35 8.10
CA ALA A 82 -2.66 -12.16 9.25
C ALA A 82 -4.17 -12.12 9.53
N ARG A 83 -4.86 -11.05 9.14
CA ARG A 83 -6.32 -10.89 9.25
C ARG A 83 -7.08 -11.43 8.02
N GLY A 84 -6.38 -12.01 7.05
CA GLY A 84 -6.98 -12.50 5.79
C GLY A 84 -7.47 -11.37 4.88
N ALA A 85 -6.86 -10.19 4.95
CA ALA A 85 -7.24 -9.02 4.15
C ALA A 85 -6.50 -8.90 2.81
N CYS A 86 -5.93 -10.00 2.30
CA CYS A 86 -5.12 -10.05 1.08
C CYS A 86 -5.88 -10.51 -0.15
#